data_AF-A0A2H0S4Z2-F1
#
_entry.id   AF-A0A2H0S4Z2-F1
#
_cell.length_a   1.000
_cell.length_b   1.000
_cell.length_c   1.000
_cell.angle_alpha   90.00
_cell.angle_beta   90.00
_cell.angle_gamma   90.00
#
_symmetry.space_group_name_H-M   'P 1'
#
loop_
_entity.id
_entity.type
_entity.pdbx_description
1 polymer ?
#
loop_
_entity_poly.entity_id
_entity_poly.type
_entity_poly.pdbx_seq_one_letter_code
_entity_poly.pdbx_strand_id
1 'polypeptide(L)'
;MSTAFKTDHGSILSAIQKSIIVKKRNGSAIAFDQKRIADAIEAAFRSTFELTEKEKLEPYMQNNITIVVHTVLLNIVKIASENKLIDVETIQDVVEESLMSSNFHNVAKVYILYRANRAADRKRDIFKKRLCLKPYEYSELLEYVDAIRHSYWIHTEFNFTSDIQDFKVGINDVERSAITNTMLAISQIEVAVKTFWGNIYDKMPKPEIGAVGATFAESEVRHHDAYSHLLEILGLNEQFESIIDNPVMMERVHYLELALKNARSEDKEEYAESILLFSLFIEHVSLFSQFLIIMAFNKHRDTLKGISNVVEATSKEEQIHGNFGIEIINIIKKENPSWFDEEHNHHVQTMCRQAYEAESKIIDWIFEQGELDFLPKNVILEFIKNRLNNSLKSIGINPIFDTDEKLLAESDWFDDEIIGTKHGDFFVKRSVNYNKRSKSVTSADLF
;
A
#
# COMPACT_ATOMS: atom_id res chain seq x y z
N MET A 1 55.42 50.67 -12.20
CA MET A 1 55.62 49.96 -10.92
C MET A 1 54.25 49.55 -10.37
N SER A 2 54.11 48.25 -10.19
CA SER A 2 53.02 47.46 -9.60
C SER A 2 52.04 48.18 -8.66
N THR A 3 50.77 48.26 -9.06
CA THR A 3 49.63 48.39 -8.15
C THR A 3 49.27 47.00 -7.63
N ALA A 4 49.67 46.72 -6.40
CA ALA A 4 49.36 45.46 -5.73
C ALA A 4 47.86 45.34 -5.46
N PHE A 5 47.20 44.39 -6.13
CA PHE A 5 45.92 43.85 -5.69
C PHE A 5 46.14 43.19 -4.32
N LYS A 6 45.74 43.85 -3.24
CA LYS A 6 45.49 43.17 -1.96
C LYS A 6 44.21 42.36 -2.14
N THR A 7 44.35 41.07 -2.46
CA THR A 7 43.26 40.12 -2.37
C THR A 7 42.82 40.02 -0.92
N ASP A 8 41.67 40.59 -0.60
CA ASP A 8 41.02 40.44 0.70
C ASP A 8 40.47 39.02 0.82
N HIS A 9 41.36 38.08 1.10
CA HIS A 9 41.04 36.65 1.17
C HIS A 9 39.93 36.34 2.21
N GLY A 10 39.80 37.15 3.27
CA GLY A 10 38.75 37.02 4.27
C GLY A 10 37.35 37.42 3.75
N SER A 11 37.28 38.46 2.92
CA SER A 11 36.04 38.88 2.23
C SER A 11 35.51 37.81 1.27
N ILE A 12 36.42 37.17 0.51
CA ILE A 12 36.07 36.16 -0.50
C ILE A 12 35.59 34.87 0.16
N LEU A 13 36.27 34.40 1.20
CA LEU A 13 35.85 33.23 1.99
C LEU A 13 34.45 33.42 2.61
N SER A 14 34.18 34.61 3.17
CA SER A 14 32.86 34.94 3.73
C SER A 14 31.76 34.99 2.66
N ALA A 15 32.06 35.51 1.48
CA ALA A 15 31.12 35.59 0.37
C ALA A 15 30.80 34.19 -0.20
N ILE A 16 31.81 33.34 -0.38
CA ILE A 16 31.62 31.96 -0.85
C ILE A 16 30.78 31.18 0.17
N GLN A 17 31.12 31.27 1.46
CA GLN A 17 30.38 30.60 2.53
C GLN A 17 28.89 30.96 2.57
N LYS A 18 28.55 32.24 2.38
CA LYS A 18 27.15 32.71 2.31
C LYS A 18 26.39 32.24 1.07
N SER A 19 27.10 31.78 0.03
CA SER A 19 26.52 31.28 -1.21
C SER A 19 26.30 29.76 -1.23
N ILE A 20 26.77 29.03 -0.19
CA ILE A 20 26.65 27.58 -0.09
C ILE A 20 25.20 27.20 0.27
N ILE A 21 24.67 26.23 -0.47
CA ILE A 21 23.35 25.65 -0.22
C ILE A 21 23.52 24.21 0.25
N VAL A 22 22.84 23.86 1.34
CA VAL A 22 22.87 22.52 1.92
C VAL A 22 21.60 21.75 1.59
N LYS A 23 21.71 20.62 0.92
CA LYS A 23 20.61 19.67 0.69
C LYS A 23 20.45 18.77 1.92
N LYS A 24 19.33 18.94 2.64
CA LYS A 24 18.95 18.10 3.78
C LYS A 24 18.57 16.69 3.31
N ARG A 25 18.55 15.75 4.26
CA ARG A 25 18.14 14.34 4.05
C ARG A 25 16.73 14.19 3.47
N ASN A 26 15.83 15.13 3.76
CA ASN A 26 14.47 15.16 3.19
C ASN A 26 14.40 15.83 1.80
N GLY A 27 15.53 16.10 1.16
CA GLY A 27 15.61 16.76 -0.15
C GLY A 27 15.54 18.29 -0.14
N SER A 28 15.09 18.92 0.96
CA SER A 28 14.98 20.38 1.04
C SER A 28 16.35 21.08 1.05
N ALA A 29 16.42 22.26 0.45
CA ALA A 29 17.63 23.07 0.38
C ALA A 29 17.57 24.22 1.41
N ILE A 30 18.64 24.40 2.18
CA ILE A 30 18.77 25.51 3.14
C ILE A 30 20.11 26.24 2.96
N ALA A 31 20.18 27.49 3.43
CA ALA A 31 21.46 28.18 3.53
C ALA A 31 22.40 27.48 4.52
N PHE A 32 23.69 27.46 4.18
CA PHE A 32 24.73 26.94 5.07
C PHE A 32 24.82 27.74 6.38
N ASP A 33 24.88 27.02 7.50
CA ASP A 33 25.02 27.61 8.83
C ASP A 33 26.17 26.93 9.58
N GLN A 34 27.28 27.66 9.72
CA GLN A 34 28.48 27.18 10.41
C GLN A 34 28.24 26.85 11.88
N LYS A 35 27.23 27.48 12.51
CA LYS A 35 26.93 27.24 13.93
C LYS A 35 26.54 25.79 14.16
N ARG A 36 25.81 25.18 13.21
CA ARG A 36 25.42 23.76 13.28
C ARG A 36 26.60 22.81 13.30
N ILE A 37 27.69 23.15 12.61
CA ILE A 37 28.93 22.36 12.60
C ILE A 37 29.65 22.51 13.94
N ALA A 38 29.77 23.75 14.44
CA ALA A 38 30.37 24.02 15.74
C ALA A 38 29.62 23.28 16.86
N ASP A 39 28.28 23.38 16.88
CA ASP A 39 27.43 22.70 17.87
C ASP A 39 27.61 21.17 17.81
N ALA A 40 27.70 20.59 16.60
CA ALA A 40 27.89 19.14 16.44
C ALA A 40 29.28 18.66 16.89
N ILE A 41 30.34 19.42 16.58
CA ILE A 41 31.70 19.11 17.03
C ILE A 41 31.80 19.28 18.54
N GLU A 42 31.26 20.37 19.09
CA GLU A 42 31.23 20.61 20.53
C GLU A 42 30.51 19.48 21.27
N ALA A 43 29.35 19.03 20.76
CA ALA A 43 28.62 17.90 21.34
C ALA A 43 29.45 16.61 21.38
N ALA A 44 30.23 16.32 20.32
CA ALA A 44 31.12 15.17 20.31
C ALA A 44 32.29 15.31 21.30
N PHE A 45 32.87 16.51 21.43
CA PHE A 45 33.88 16.78 22.46
C PHE A 45 33.28 16.56 23.86
N ARG A 46 32.13 17.18 24.17
CA ARG A 46 31.46 17.00 25.46
C ARG A 46 31.17 15.54 25.77
N SER A 47 30.63 14.79 24.80
CA SER A 47 30.36 13.35 24.97
C SER A 47 31.62 12.52 25.18
N THR A 48 32.75 12.90 24.59
CA THR A 48 34.02 12.18 24.76
C THR A 48 34.60 12.35 26.16
N PHE A 49 34.37 13.51 26.77
CA PHE A 49 34.84 13.85 28.12
C PHE A 49 33.74 13.73 29.19
N GLU A 50 32.62 13.09 28.86
CA GLU A 50 31.47 12.85 29.76
C GLU A 50 30.90 14.14 30.41
N LEU A 51 30.97 15.26 29.69
CA LEU A 51 30.49 16.56 30.16
C LEU A 51 29.01 16.79 29.81
N THR A 52 28.26 17.30 30.77
CA THR A 52 26.89 17.79 30.60
C THR A 52 26.85 19.15 29.90
N GLU A 53 25.69 19.57 29.40
CA GLU A 53 25.50 20.88 28.75
C GLU A 53 25.81 22.07 29.67
N LYS A 54 25.69 21.90 30.99
CA LYS A 54 25.88 22.97 31.98
C LYS A 54 27.34 23.14 32.40
N GLU A 55 28.19 22.14 32.14
CA GLU A 55 29.59 22.19 32.50
C GLU A 55 30.38 23.06 31.53
N LYS A 56 31.31 23.86 32.07
CA LYS A 56 32.16 24.73 31.26
C LYS A 56 33.24 23.89 30.59
N LEU A 57 33.44 24.12 29.30
CA LEU A 57 34.56 23.54 28.57
C LEU A 57 35.86 24.21 29.01
N GLU A 58 36.89 23.39 29.24
CA GLU A 58 38.24 23.88 29.51
C GLU A 58 38.76 24.71 28.31
N PRO A 59 39.59 25.75 28.54
CA PRO A 59 40.06 26.64 27.48
C PRO A 59 40.77 25.92 26.32
N TYR A 60 41.51 24.85 26.61
CA TYR A 60 42.19 24.05 25.58
C TYR A 60 41.17 23.30 24.68
N MET A 61 40.03 22.87 25.23
CA MET A 61 38.97 22.21 24.45
C MET A 61 38.29 23.20 23.52
N GLN A 62 38.00 24.41 24.01
CA GLN A 62 37.41 25.48 23.19
C GLN A 62 38.33 25.85 22.02
N ASN A 63 39.65 25.93 22.27
CA ASN A 63 40.64 26.17 21.23
C ASN A 63 40.69 25.02 20.20
N ASN A 64 40.69 23.77 20.68
CA ASN A 64 40.67 22.59 19.81
C ASN A 64 39.41 22.53 18.93
N ILE A 65 38.23 22.78 19.49
CA ILE A 65 36.97 22.88 18.74
C ILE A 65 37.08 23.96 17.67
N THR A 66 37.61 25.14 18.01
CA THR A 66 37.79 26.25 17.05
C THR A 66 38.69 25.85 15.88
N ILE A 67 39.80 25.13 16.15
CA ILE A 67 40.71 24.63 15.12
C ILE A 67 39.98 23.64 14.20
N VAL A 68 39.28 22.65 14.75
CA VAL A 68 38.57 21.65 13.95
C VAL A 68 37.47 22.31 13.11
N VAL A 69 36.67 23.21 13.70
CA VAL A 69 35.63 23.97 12.98
C VAL A 69 36.26 24.73 11.82
N HIS A 70 37.38 25.42 12.03
CA HIS A 70 38.05 26.15 10.97
C HIS A 70 38.53 25.23 9.85
N THR A 71 39.14 24.09 10.18
CA THR A 71 39.56 23.07 9.20
C THR A 71 38.37 22.54 8.38
N VAL A 72 37.26 22.21 9.04
CA VAL A 72 36.03 21.75 8.38
C VAL A 72 35.49 22.82 7.43
N LEU A 73 35.44 24.08 7.86
CA LEU A 73 34.95 25.18 7.03
C LEU A 73 35.82 25.39 5.78
N LEU A 74 37.14 25.31 5.89
CA LEU A 74 38.04 25.40 4.74
C LEU A 74 37.79 24.27 3.74
N ASN A 75 37.64 23.04 4.24
CA ASN A 75 37.36 21.87 3.40
C ASN A 75 35.98 21.97 2.72
N ILE A 76 34.96 22.42 3.44
CA ILE A 76 33.62 22.65 2.87
C ILE A 76 33.66 23.73 1.79
N VAL A 77 34.35 24.86 2.03
CA VAL A 77 34.47 25.93 1.03
C VAL A 77 35.20 25.43 -0.22
N LYS A 78 36.24 24.61 -0.05
CA LYS A 78 36.95 23.98 -1.17
C LYS A 78 36.00 23.12 -2.01
N ILE A 79 35.21 22.25 -1.39
CA ILE A 79 34.21 21.43 -2.08
C ILE A 79 33.13 22.31 -2.76
N ALA A 80 32.65 23.33 -2.05
CA ALA A 80 31.63 24.25 -2.55
C ALA A 80 32.09 25.11 -3.75
N SER A 81 33.39 25.31 -3.89
CA SER A 81 33.96 26.06 -5.01
C SER A 81 33.78 25.35 -6.36
N GLU A 82 33.64 24.02 -6.33
CA GLU A 82 33.39 23.17 -7.50
C GLU A 82 31.89 22.88 -7.68
N ASN A 83 31.13 22.76 -6.58
CA ASN A 83 29.69 22.55 -6.60
C ASN A 83 28.98 23.28 -5.44
N LYS A 84 28.17 24.29 -5.74
CA LYS A 84 27.50 25.13 -4.73
C LYS A 84 26.46 24.38 -3.87
N LEU A 85 25.98 23.23 -4.34
CA LEU A 85 25.02 22.39 -3.62
C LEU A 85 25.76 21.23 -2.97
N ILE A 86 25.78 21.21 -1.64
CA ILE A 86 26.41 20.15 -0.83
C ILE A 86 25.32 19.46 -0.01
N ASP A 87 25.30 18.13 0.03
CA ASP A 87 24.36 17.42 0.90
C ASP A 87 24.89 17.29 2.34
N VAL A 88 23.98 17.03 3.28
CA VAL A 88 24.33 16.90 4.70
C VAL A 88 25.31 15.75 4.97
N GLU A 89 25.28 14.65 4.22
CA GLU A 89 26.21 13.54 4.45
C GLU A 89 27.63 13.91 4.06
N THR A 90 27.81 14.60 2.93
CA THR A 90 29.12 15.16 2.53
C THR A 90 29.70 16.06 3.62
N ILE A 91 28.88 16.91 4.27
CA ILE A 91 29.35 17.75 5.39
C ILE A 91 29.77 16.90 6.59
N GLN A 92 29.04 15.83 6.89
CA GLN A 92 29.38 14.91 7.99
C GLN A 92 30.70 14.18 7.71
N ASP A 93 30.90 13.71 6.47
CA ASP A 93 32.14 13.04 6.06
C ASP A 93 33.35 13.98 6.23
N VAL A 94 33.22 15.26 5.84
CA VAL A 94 34.27 16.27 6.05
C VAL A 94 34.56 16.50 7.53
N VAL A 95 33.54 16.47 8.40
CA VAL A 95 33.75 16.58 9.86
C VAL A 95 34.52 15.39 10.39
N GLU A 96 34.17 14.17 9.97
CA GLU A 96 34.86 12.94 10.37
C GLU A 96 36.32 12.95 9.93
N GLU A 97 36.59 13.27 8.65
CA GLU A 97 37.94 13.39 8.11
C GLU A 97 38.76 14.47 8.82
N SER A 98 38.15 15.61 9.14
CA SER A 98 38.83 16.71 9.82
C SER A 98 39.17 16.36 11.28
N LEU A 99 38.29 15.62 11.98
CA LEU A 99 38.56 15.12 13.33
C LEU A 99 39.67 14.05 13.32
N MET A 100 39.67 13.15 12.34
CA MET A 100 40.70 12.12 12.19
C MET A 100 42.07 12.72 11.85
N SER A 101 42.13 13.61 10.85
CA SER A 101 43.38 14.26 10.41
C SER A 101 43.98 15.21 11.43
N SER A 102 43.17 15.76 12.33
CA SER A 102 43.61 16.63 13.43
C SER A 102 44.03 15.85 14.69
N ASN A 103 44.19 14.52 14.60
CA ASN A 103 44.62 13.62 15.69
C ASN A 103 43.63 13.56 16.88
N PHE A 104 42.35 13.94 16.68
CA PHE A 104 41.29 13.83 17.69
C PHE A 104 40.56 12.48 17.58
N HIS A 105 41.30 11.37 17.55
CA HIS A 105 40.76 10.04 17.22
C HIS A 105 39.61 9.58 18.13
N ASN A 106 39.68 9.88 19.43
CA ASN A 106 38.61 9.52 20.36
C ASN A 106 37.32 10.30 20.09
N VAL A 107 37.43 11.60 19.79
CA VAL A 107 36.29 12.45 19.41
C VAL A 107 35.72 12.03 18.06
N ALA A 108 36.58 11.71 17.09
CA ALA A 108 36.17 11.17 15.79
C ALA A 108 35.36 9.87 15.98
N LYS A 109 35.85 8.93 16.80
CA LYS A 109 35.14 7.68 17.12
C LYS A 109 33.75 7.94 17.71
N VAL A 110 33.65 8.84 18.70
CA VAL A 110 32.36 9.20 19.32
C VAL A 110 31.42 9.83 18.30
N TYR A 111 31.92 10.72 17.45
CA TYR A 111 31.13 11.36 16.38
C TYR A 111 30.59 10.32 15.38
N ILE A 112 31.46 9.44 14.88
CA ILE A 112 31.10 8.39 13.92
C ILE A 112 30.04 7.45 14.51
N LEU A 113 30.25 6.98 15.74
CA LEU A 113 29.29 6.11 16.43
C LEU A 113 27.95 6.82 16.66
N TYR A 114 27.96 8.09 17.04
CA TYR A 114 26.74 8.87 17.20
C TYR A 114 25.98 9.02 15.87
N ARG A 115 26.69 9.35 14.78
CA ARG A 115 26.10 9.44 13.43
C ARG A 115 25.49 8.11 13.02
N ALA A 116 26.21 7.00 13.22
CA ALA A 116 25.75 5.65 12.90
C ALA A 116 24.51 5.26 13.72
N ASN A 117 24.52 5.48 15.04
CA ASN A 117 23.37 5.23 15.91
C ASN A 117 22.15 6.06 15.50
N ARG A 118 22.35 7.35 15.22
CA ARG A 118 21.27 8.22 14.74
C ARG A 118 20.78 7.82 13.35
N ALA A 119 21.63 7.25 12.50
CA ALA A 119 21.22 6.72 11.21
C ALA A 119 20.37 5.46 11.39
N ALA A 120 20.76 4.57 12.30
CA ALA A 120 19.97 3.40 12.68
C ALA A 120 18.61 3.80 13.28
N ASP A 121 18.57 4.80 14.19
CA ASP A 121 17.33 5.32 14.78
C ASP A 121 16.36 5.93 13.74
N ARG A 122 16.91 6.43 12.62
CA ARG A 122 16.13 7.00 11.51
C ARG A 122 15.65 5.94 10.52
N LYS A 123 16.18 4.71 10.57
CA LYS A 123 15.72 3.65 9.70
C LYS A 123 14.28 3.34 10.08
N ARG A 124 13.38 3.47 9.11
CA ARG A 124 11.98 3.07 9.23
C ARG A 124 11.92 1.57 9.54
N ASP A 125 11.07 1.21 10.48
CA ASP A 125 10.73 -0.18 10.84
C ASP A 125 9.23 -0.20 11.07
N ILE A 126 8.50 -0.80 10.13
CA ILE A 126 7.04 -0.79 10.09
C ILE A 126 6.43 -1.56 11.27
N PHE A 127 7.16 -2.53 11.83
CA PHE A 127 6.75 -3.34 12.96
C PHE A 127 7.11 -2.71 14.32
N LYS A 128 8.00 -1.71 14.34
CA LYS A 128 8.39 -1.04 15.60
C LYS A 128 7.33 -0.04 16.04
N LYS A 129 6.81 -0.20 17.26
CA LYS A 129 5.83 0.73 17.84
C LYS A 129 6.34 2.17 17.87
N ARG A 130 5.48 3.08 17.40
CA ARG A 130 5.68 4.54 17.57
C ARG A 130 4.64 5.10 18.53
N LEU A 131 5.10 5.73 19.61
CA LEU A 131 4.22 6.32 20.63
C LEU A 131 3.65 7.69 20.20
N CYS A 132 4.47 8.49 19.51
CA CYS A 132 4.06 9.82 19.06
C CYS A 132 3.20 9.71 17.79
N LEU A 133 2.08 10.43 17.75
CA LEU A 133 1.20 10.48 16.58
C LEU A 133 1.93 11.05 15.34
N LYS A 134 2.68 12.14 15.53
CA LYS A 134 3.39 12.87 14.48
C LYS A 134 4.89 13.03 14.81
N PRO A 135 5.74 13.21 13.78
CA PRO A 135 5.44 13.08 12.35
C PRO A 135 5.12 11.63 11.97
N TYR A 136 4.35 11.44 10.89
CA TYR A 136 4.13 10.11 10.33
C TYR A 136 5.40 9.61 9.65
N GLU A 137 5.68 8.32 9.79
CA GLU A 137 6.78 7.64 9.11
C GLU A 137 6.35 7.18 7.73
N TYR A 138 5.07 6.83 7.57
CA TYR A 138 4.44 6.33 6.33
C TYR A 138 3.26 7.24 5.93
N SER A 139 3.50 8.55 5.80
CA SER A 139 2.42 9.53 5.52
C SER A 139 1.66 9.25 4.22
N GLU A 140 2.33 8.64 3.24
CA GLU A 140 1.79 8.18 1.97
C GLU A 140 0.60 7.22 2.15
N LEU A 141 0.56 6.44 3.24
CA LEU A 141 -0.51 5.49 3.50
C LEU A 141 -1.85 6.14 3.85
N LEU A 142 -1.86 7.42 4.22
CA LEU A 142 -3.11 8.11 4.56
C LEU A 142 -3.97 8.42 3.34
N GLU A 143 -3.38 8.38 2.13
CA GLU A 143 -4.15 8.51 0.88
C GLU A 143 -5.22 7.41 0.78
N TYR A 144 -4.98 6.21 1.36
CA TYR A 144 -5.96 5.11 1.40
C TYR A 144 -7.15 5.39 2.32
N VAL A 145 -6.94 6.13 3.42
CA VAL A 145 -8.06 6.59 4.27
C VAL A 145 -8.96 7.52 3.48
N ASP A 146 -8.36 8.47 2.78
CA ASP A 146 -9.13 9.42 1.97
C ASP A 146 -9.77 8.72 0.77
N ALA A 147 -9.11 7.74 0.14
CA ALA A 147 -9.67 6.90 -0.92
C ALA A 147 -11.02 6.29 -0.52
N ILE A 148 -11.05 5.60 0.63
CA ILE A 148 -12.26 4.93 1.13
C ILE A 148 -13.35 5.94 1.49
N ARG A 149 -12.97 7.10 2.04
CA ARG A 149 -13.94 8.17 2.29
C ARG A 149 -14.58 8.70 1.01
N HIS A 150 -13.83 8.74 -0.09
CA HIS A 150 -14.36 9.17 -1.39
C HIS A 150 -15.23 8.08 -2.05
N SER A 151 -14.90 6.81 -1.87
CA SER A 151 -15.70 5.68 -2.37
C SER A 151 -16.92 5.34 -1.50
N TYR A 152 -17.00 5.85 -0.27
CA TYR A 152 -18.02 5.52 0.71
C TYR A 152 -19.45 5.41 0.14
N TRP A 153 -20.08 4.27 0.41
CA TRP A 153 -21.41 3.90 -0.06
C TRP A 153 -22.09 2.96 0.93
N ILE A 154 -23.43 2.97 0.95
CA ILE A 154 -24.25 2.00 1.70
C ILE A 154 -25.30 1.43 0.76
N HIS A 155 -25.64 0.15 0.90
CA HIS A 155 -26.55 -0.54 -0.04
C HIS A 155 -27.95 0.10 -0.12
N THR A 156 -28.37 0.80 0.94
CA THR A 156 -29.65 1.52 0.99
C THR A 156 -29.73 2.75 0.08
N GLU A 157 -28.61 3.20 -0.51
CA GLU A 157 -28.57 4.26 -1.53
C GLU A 157 -28.97 3.75 -2.93
N PHE A 158 -28.98 2.43 -3.15
CA PHE A 158 -29.32 1.80 -4.42
C PHE A 158 -30.76 1.26 -4.42
N ASN A 159 -31.32 1.05 -5.62
CA ASN A 159 -32.65 0.48 -5.82
C ASN A 159 -32.54 -0.83 -6.59
N PHE A 160 -33.13 -1.89 -6.04
CA PHE A 160 -33.06 -3.26 -6.57
C PHE A 160 -34.41 -3.77 -7.11
N THR A 161 -35.43 -2.92 -7.22
CA THR A 161 -36.79 -3.34 -7.63
C THR A 161 -36.79 -3.94 -9.03
N SER A 162 -36.10 -3.29 -9.97
CA SER A 162 -35.89 -3.81 -11.33
C SER A 162 -35.15 -5.14 -11.30
N ASP A 163 -34.13 -5.23 -10.48
CA ASP A 163 -33.21 -6.36 -10.39
C ASP A 163 -33.92 -7.61 -9.88
N ILE A 164 -34.83 -7.47 -8.91
CA ILE A 164 -35.68 -8.56 -8.43
C ILE A 164 -36.58 -9.07 -9.55
N GLN A 165 -37.13 -8.17 -10.36
CA GLN A 165 -38.00 -8.52 -11.49
C GLN A 165 -37.20 -9.18 -12.63
N ASP A 166 -36.04 -8.61 -12.97
CA ASP A 166 -35.08 -9.16 -13.93
C ASP A 166 -34.70 -10.57 -13.51
N PHE A 167 -34.29 -10.74 -12.25
CA PHE A 167 -33.95 -12.02 -11.69
C PHE A 167 -35.15 -12.95 -11.78
N LYS A 168 -36.29 -12.67 -11.15
CA LYS A 168 -37.42 -13.63 -11.08
C LYS A 168 -38.07 -13.99 -12.42
N VAL A 169 -38.07 -13.09 -13.41
CA VAL A 169 -38.85 -13.27 -14.65
C VAL A 169 -38.09 -12.89 -15.92
N GLY A 170 -37.19 -11.92 -15.87
CA GLY A 170 -36.55 -11.33 -17.05
C GLY A 170 -35.42 -12.14 -17.68
N ILE A 171 -34.76 -13.02 -16.90
CA ILE A 171 -33.62 -13.82 -17.34
C ILE A 171 -33.96 -15.32 -17.49
N ASN A 172 -33.24 -16.00 -18.37
CA ASN A 172 -33.40 -17.43 -18.59
C ASN A 172 -32.77 -18.28 -17.47
N ASP A 173 -33.01 -19.60 -17.47
CA ASP A 173 -32.56 -20.49 -16.40
C ASP A 173 -31.03 -20.62 -16.31
N VAL A 174 -30.33 -20.54 -17.44
CA VAL A 174 -28.85 -20.58 -17.49
C VAL A 174 -28.28 -19.30 -16.89
N GLU A 175 -28.78 -18.15 -17.31
CA GLU A 175 -28.40 -16.84 -16.76
C GLU A 175 -28.70 -16.76 -15.26
N ARG A 176 -29.88 -17.23 -14.84
CA ARG A 176 -30.30 -17.29 -13.44
C ARG A 176 -29.36 -18.16 -12.61
N SER A 177 -28.98 -19.33 -13.11
CA SER A 177 -28.00 -20.21 -12.43
C SER A 177 -26.66 -19.51 -12.28
N ALA A 178 -26.15 -18.86 -13.33
CA ALA A 178 -24.89 -18.13 -13.28
C ALA A 178 -24.94 -16.98 -12.27
N ILE A 179 -26.02 -16.19 -12.25
CA ILE A 179 -26.20 -15.08 -11.31
C ILE A 179 -26.30 -15.61 -9.88
N THR A 180 -27.10 -16.65 -9.62
CA THR A 180 -27.21 -17.29 -8.30
C THR A 180 -25.85 -17.74 -7.80
N ASN A 181 -25.13 -18.53 -8.58
CA ASN A 181 -23.84 -19.08 -8.19
C ASN A 181 -22.81 -17.96 -7.98
N THR A 182 -22.82 -16.94 -8.83
CA THR A 182 -21.96 -15.74 -8.68
C THR A 182 -22.24 -15.00 -7.38
N MET A 183 -23.52 -14.75 -7.04
CA MET A 183 -23.90 -14.08 -5.80
C MET A 183 -23.51 -14.89 -4.56
N LEU A 184 -23.72 -16.21 -4.59
CA LEU A 184 -23.31 -17.10 -3.51
C LEU A 184 -21.78 -17.10 -3.31
N ALA A 185 -21.01 -17.09 -4.41
CA ALA A 185 -19.55 -17.03 -4.37
C ALA A 185 -19.03 -15.71 -3.80
N ILE A 186 -19.65 -14.57 -4.14
CA ILE A 186 -19.29 -13.27 -3.55
C ILE A 186 -19.61 -13.27 -2.06
N SER A 187 -20.85 -13.63 -1.70
CA SER A 187 -21.31 -13.64 -0.32
C SER A 187 -20.48 -14.57 0.57
N GLN A 188 -19.93 -15.67 0.05
CA GLN A 188 -19.09 -16.58 0.84
C GLN A 188 -17.83 -15.88 1.39
N ILE A 189 -17.27 -14.93 0.64
CA ILE A 189 -16.13 -14.12 1.10
C ILE A 189 -16.60 -12.91 1.91
N GLU A 190 -17.61 -12.20 1.43
CA GLU A 190 -18.04 -10.92 2.00
C GLU A 190 -18.84 -11.04 3.31
N VAL A 191 -19.56 -12.15 3.48
CA VAL A 191 -20.30 -12.44 4.72
C VAL A 191 -19.37 -13.06 5.77
N ALA A 192 -18.19 -13.55 5.37
CA ALA A 192 -17.18 -14.02 6.30
C ALA A 192 -16.55 -12.85 7.07
N VAL A 193 -16.21 -13.08 8.35
CA VAL A 193 -15.69 -12.04 9.24
C VAL A 193 -14.27 -11.62 8.83
N LYS A 194 -14.15 -10.60 7.97
CA LYS A 194 -12.88 -9.99 7.53
C LYS A 194 -12.26 -9.09 8.61
N THR A 195 -11.82 -9.70 9.71
CA THR A 195 -11.13 -8.98 10.81
C THR A 195 -9.66 -8.64 10.52
N PHE A 196 -9.14 -9.06 9.37
CA PHE A 196 -7.72 -8.91 9.02
C PHE A 196 -7.27 -7.44 9.09
N TRP A 197 -7.94 -6.54 8.37
CA TRP A 197 -7.60 -5.13 8.35
C TRP A 197 -7.79 -4.45 9.70
N GLY A 198 -8.82 -4.82 10.46
CA GLY A 198 -9.07 -4.27 11.80
C GLY A 198 -7.95 -4.57 12.80
N ASN A 199 -7.28 -5.72 12.65
CA ASN A 199 -6.22 -6.17 13.56
C ASN A 199 -4.80 -5.82 13.10
N ILE A 200 -4.66 -5.16 11.94
CA ILE A 200 -3.33 -4.88 11.35
C ILE A 200 -2.42 -4.03 12.27
N TYR A 201 -3.02 -3.16 13.08
CA TYR A 201 -2.29 -2.31 14.02
C TYR A 201 -1.58 -3.09 15.13
N ASP A 202 -2.08 -4.27 15.48
CA ASP A 202 -1.47 -5.11 16.53
C ASP A 202 -0.08 -5.58 16.10
N LYS A 203 0.13 -5.78 14.80
CA LYS A 203 1.39 -6.24 14.21
C LYS A 203 2.23 -5.10 13.65
N MET A 204 1.58 -4.07 13.10
CA MET A 204 2.22 -2.86 12.59
C MET A 204 1.76 -1.62 13.35
N PRO A 205 2.26 -1.41 14.59
CA PRO A 205 1.78 -0.40 15.53
C PRO A 205 2.23 1.03 15.18
N LYS A 206 1.74 1.51 14.02
CA LYS A 206 1.90 2.86 13.49
C LYS A 206 0.52 3.53 13.43
N PRO A 207 0.35 4.74 14.01
CA PRO A 207 -0.94 5.43 13.98
C PRO A 207 -1.58 5.60 12.60
N GLU A 208 -0.78 5.86 11.56
CA GLU A 208 -1.23 5.98 10.17
C GLU A 208 -1.72 4.65 9.59
N ILE A 209 -1.10 3.51 9.94
CA ILE A 209 -1.55 2.17 9.53
C ILE A 209 -2.83 1.81 10.29
N GLY A 210 -2.91 2.12 11.58
CA GLY A 210 -4.13 1.92 12.37
C GLY A 210 -5.31 2.73 11.85
N ALA A 211 -5.07 3.92 11.31
CA ALA A 211 -6.12 4.73 10.67
C ALA A 211 -6.66 4.05 9.39
N VAL A 212 -5.78 3.49 8.56
CA VAL A 212 -6.19 2.72 7.37
C VAL A 212 -6.94 1.46 7.79
N GLY A 213 -6.38 0.66 8.69
CA GLY A 213 -6.99 -0.60 9.15
C GLY A 213 -8.38 -0.41 9.74
N ALA A 214 -8.61 0.64 10.55
CA ALA A 214 -9.93 0.94 11.08
C ALA A 214 -10.92 1.43 10.00
N THR A 215 -10.42 2.15 8.98
CA THR A 215 -11.25 2.63 7.87
C THR A 215 -11.67 1.46 6.97
N PHE A 216 -10.76 0.54 6.67
CA PHE A 216 -11.05 -0.67 5.91
C PHE A 216 -11.96 -1.62 6.69
N ALA A 217 -11.74 -1.78 7.99
CA ALA A 217 -12.64 -2.60 8.81
C ALA A 217 -14.10 -2.11 8.78
N GLU A 218 -14.33 -0.80 8.62
CA GLU A 218 -15.69 -0.27 8.44
C GLU A 218 -16.23 -0.49 7.02
N SER A 219 -15.41 -0.40 5.97
CA SER A 219 -15.87 -0.73 4.61
C SER A 219 -16.35 -2.16 4.50
N GLU A 220 -15.67 -3.11 5.15
CA GLU A 220 -16.09 -4.51 5.17
C GLU A 220 -17.45 -4.73 5.84
N VAL A 221 -17.81 -3.92 6.85
CA VAL A 221 -19.17 -3.97 7.43
C VAL A 221 -20.21 -3.57 6.39
N ARG A 222 -19.92 -2.54 5.58
CA ARG A 222 -20.83 -2.09 4.52
C ARG A 222 -20.96 -3.12 3.39
N HIS A 223 -19.88 -3.82 3.06
CA HIS A 223 -19.90 -4.91 2.08
C HIS A 223 -20.74 -6.08 2.59
N HIS A 224 -20.47 -6.52 3.81
CA HIS A 224 -21.24 -7.57 4.50
C HIS A 224 -22.74 -7.26 4.48
N ASP A 225 -23.13 -6.06 4.93
CA ASP A 225 -24.54 -5.63 4.98
C ASP A 225 -25.17 -5.64 3.58
N ALA A 226 -24.44 -5.21 2.55
CA ALA A 226 -24.91 -5.17 1.18
C ALA A 226 -25.19 -6.58 0.63
N TYR A 227 -24.24 -7.50 0.72
CA TYR A 227 -24.39 -8.84 0.16
C TYR A 227 -25.36 -9.71 0.97
N SER A 228 -25.43 -9.51 2.29
CA SER A 228 -26.50 -10.07 3.13
C SER A 228 -27.89 -9.61 2.66
N HIS A 229 -28.06 -8.31 2.42
CA HIS A 229 -29.31 -7.77 1.89
C HIS A 229 -29.65 -8.30 0.49
N LEU A 230 -28.66 -8.47 -0.40
CA LEU A 230 -28.88 -9.04 -1.73
C LEU A 230 -29.33 -10.50 -1.69
N LEU A 231 -28.76 -11.32 -0.79
CA LEU A 231 -29.22 -12.70 -0.58
C LEU A 231 -30.69 -12.73 -0.14
N GLU A 232 -31.08 -11.85 0.78
CA GLU A 232 -32.44 -11.75 1.29
C GLU A 232 -33.45 -11.39 0.19
N ILE A 233 -33.21 -10.32 -0.57
CA ILE A 233 -34.20 -9.83 -1.56
C ILE A 233 -34.29 -10.73 -2.81
N LEU A 234 -33.24 -11.48 -3.12
CA LEU A 234 -33.22 -12.46 -4.19
C LEU A 234 -33.78 -13.83 -3.75
N GLY A 235 -33.95 -14.05 -2.43
CA GLY A 235 -34.46 -15.30 -1.87
C GLY A 235 -33.43 -16.44 -1.90
N LEU A 236 -32.15 -16.12 -1.68
CA LEU A 236 -31.02 -17.06 -1.79
C LEU A 236 -30.50 -17.56 -0.43
N ASN A 237 -31.12 -17.19 0.68
CA ASN A 237 -30.65 -17.54 2.03
C ASN A 237 -30.48 -19.05 2.24
N GLU A 238 -31.47 -19.86 1.87
CA GLU A 238 -31.40 -21.33 2.03
C GLU A 238 -30.24 -21.94 1.21
N GLN A 239 -30.03 -21.44 0.00
CA GLN A 239 -28.94 -21.88 -0.86
C GLN A 239 -27.58 -21.48 -0.25
N PHE A 240 -27.50 -20.28 0.33
CA PHE A 240 -26.30 -19.81 1.02
C PHE A 240 -25.98 -20.61 2.28
N GLU A 241 -26.98 -21.00 3.08
CA GLU A 241 -26.77 -21.88 4.24
C GLU A 241 -26.15 -23.23 3.83
N SER A 242 -26.56 -23.77 2.68
CA SER A 242 -26.02 -25.02 2.12
C SER A 242 -24.71 -24.88 1.34
N ILE A 243 -24.14 -23.67 1.24
CA ILE A 243 -22.94 -23.44 0.40
C ILE A 243 -21.72 -24.24 0.86
N ILE A 244 -21.66 -24.56 2.15
CA ILE A 244 -20.59 -25.37 2.76
C ILE A 244 -20.63 -26.84 2.33
N ASP A 245 -21.75 -27.31 1.79
CA ASP A 245 -21.88 -28.68 1.26
C ASP A 245 -21.32 -28.78 -0.17
N ASN A 246 -21.03 -27.64 -0.82
CA ASN A 246 -20.46 -27.61 -2.14
C ASN A 246 -18.93 -27.86 -2.09
N PRO A 247 -18.42 -28.93 -2.74
CA PRO A 247 -17.00 -29.29 -2.66
C PRO A 247 -16.08 -28.24 -3.31
N VAL A 248 -16.55 -27.53 -4.34
CA VAL A 248 -15.79 -26.45 -5.01
C VAL A 248 -15.62 -25.27 -4.05
N MET A 249 -16.68 -24.94 -3.30
CA MET A 249 -16.63 -23.88 -2.28
C MET A 249 -15.74 -24.26 -1.11
N MET A 250 -15.78 -25.51 -0.66
CA MET A 250 -14.89 -25.97 0.41
C MET A 250 -13.42 -26.00 -0.02
N GLU A 251 -13.13 -26.29 -1.28
CA GLU A 251 -11.78 -26.16 -1.83
C GLU A 251 -11.32 -24.69 -1.82
N ARG A 252 -12.21 -23.76 -2.18
CA ARG A 252 -11.96 -22.32 -2.09
C ARG A 252 -11.68 -21.87 -0.65
N VAL A 253 -12.53 -22.26 0.29
CA VAL A 253 -12.33 -22.00 1.73
C VAL A 253 -10.96 -22.49 2.19
N HIS A 254 -10.56 -23.70 1.77
CA HIS A 254 -9.27 -24.27 2.16
C HIS A 254 -8.08 -23.43 1.71
N TYR A 255 -8.04 -22.94 0.46
CA TYR A 255 -6.93 -22.09 0.03
C TYR A 255 -6.96 -20.72 0.71
N LEU A 256 -8.14 -20.15 0.97
CA LEU A 256 -8.29 -18.88 1.68
C LEU A 256 -7.75 -19.00 3.12
N GLU A 257 -8.06 -20.10 3.81
CA GLU A 257 -7.51 -20.41 5.14
C GLU A 257 -5.99 -20.60 5.10
N LEU A 258 -5.44 -21.24 4.06
CA LEU A 258 -4.00 -21.37 3.88
C LEU A 258 -3.31 -20.02 3.72
N ALA A 259 -3.87 -19.11 2.91
CA ALA A 259 -3.34 -17.75 2.74
C ALA A 259 -3.37 -16.95 4.06
N LEU A 260 -4.36 -17.19 4.91
CA LEU A 260 -4.56 -16.53 6.19
C LEU A 260 -3.95 -17.27 7.39
N LYS A 261 -3.30 -18.42 7.18
CA LYS A 261 -2.77 -19.28 8.25
C LYS A 261 -1.87 -18.52 9.24
N ASN A 262 -1.05 -17.62 8.72
CA ASN A 262 -0.07 -16.85 9.50
C ASN A 262 -0.57 -15.44 9.86
N ALA A 263 -1.84 -15.11 9.63
CA ALA A 263 -2.41 -13.79 9.89
C ALA A 263 -2.38 -13.38 11.37
N ARG A 264 -2.12 -14.32 12.28
CA ARG A 264 -1.94 -14.07 13.72
C ARG A 264 -0.53 -14.36 14.22
N SER A 265 0.41 -14.73 13.34
CA SER A 265 1.78 -15.07 13.75
C SER A 265 2.46 -13.89 14.43
N GLU A 266 3.25 -14.18 15.47
CA GLU A 266 4.17 -13.21 16.08
C GLU A 266 5.47 -13.08 15.28
N ASP A 267 5.75 -14.04 14.39
CA ASP A 267 6.84 -13.93 13.45
C ASP A 267 6.46 -12.92 12.34
N LYS A 268 7.34 -11.93 12.15
CA LYS A 268 7.08 -10.81 11.23
C LYS A 268 7.20 -11.21 9.77
N GLU A 269 8.04 -12.19 9.47
CA GLU A 269 8.24 -12.72 8.12
C GLU A 269 7.01 -13.55 7.73
N GLU A 270 6.57 -14.45 8.62
CA GLU A 270 5.33 -15.22 8.42
C GLU A 270 4.10 -14.30 8.31
N TYR A 271 4.01 -13.25 9.12
CA TYR A 271 2.91 -12.29 9.03
C TYR A 271 2.95 -11.47 7.74
N ALA A 272 4.15 -11.08 7.27
CA ALA A 272 4.32 -10.40 5.99
C ALA A 272 3.86 -11.29 4.82
N GLU A 273 4.15 -12.59 4.87
CA GLU A 273 3.65 -13.56 3.90
C GLU A 273 2.10 -13.60 3.90
N SER A 274 1.46 -13.63 5.06
CA SER A 274 -0.01 -13.57 5.12
C SER A 274 -0.60 -12.28 4.56
N ILE A 275 0.01 -11.11 4.82
CA ILE A 275 -0.41 -9.86 4.17
C ILE A 275 -0.28 -9.98 2.65
N LEU A 276 0.81 -10.54 2.16
CA LEU A 276 1.08 -10.69 0.74
C LEU A 276 0.01 -11.56 0.08
N LEU A 277 -0.20 -12.77 0.59
CA LEU A 277 -1.16 -13.72 0.01
C LEU A 277 -2.59 -13.20 0.08
N PHE A 278 -2.98 -12.60 1.22
CA PHE A 278 -4.28 -11.97 1.39
C PHE A 278 -4.51 -10.84 0.38
N SER A 279 -3.55 -9.91 0.27
CA SER A 279 -3.70 -8.73 -0.58
C SER A 279 -3.67 -9.07 -2.08
N LEU A 280 -2.78 -9.98 -2.50
CA LEU A 280 -2.59 -10.26 -3.92
C LEU A 280 -3.64 -11.21 -4.48
N PHE A 281 -4.12 -12.17 -3.69
CA PHE A 281 -5.00 -13.22 -4.17
C PHE A 281 -6.42 -13.08 -3.66
N ILE A 282 -6.63 -12.70 -2.40
CA ILE A 282 -7.99 -12.57 -1.84
C ILE A 282 -8.61 -11.25 -2.28
N GLU A 283 -7.98 -10.13 -1.91
CA GLU A 283 -8.48 -8.78 -2.21
C GLU A 283 -8.47 -8.50 -3.73
N HIS A 284 -7.37 -8.77 -4.43
CA HIS A 284 -7.22 -8.37 -5.85
C HIS A 284 -7.75 -9.35 -6.90
N VAL A 285 -8.07 -10.59 -6.52
CA VAL A 285 -8.42 -11.64 -7.50
C VAL A 285 -9.69 -12.40 -7.13
N SER A 286 -9.82 -12.93 -5.91
CA SER A 286 -10.84 -13.93 -5.58
C SER A 286 -12.27 -13.48 -5.88
N LEU A 287 -12.59 -12.19 -5.80
CA LEU A 287 -13.94 -11.65 -6.07
C LEU A 287 -14.11 -11.06 -7.48
N PHE A 288 -13.00 -10.77 -8.17
CA PHE A 288 -13.02 -9.93 -9.36
C PHE A 288 -13.65 -10.61 -10.57
N SER A 289 -13.55 -11.94 -10.66
CA SER A 289 -14.21 -12.69 -11.73
C SER A 289 -15.72 -12.67 -11.59
N GLN A 290 -16.23 -12.74 -10.36
CA GLN A 290 -17.64 -12.64 -10.03
C GLN A 290 -18.15 -11.21 -10.28
N PHE A 291 -17.36 -10.20 -9.94
CA PHE A 291 -17.66 -8.80 -10.27
C PHE A 291 -17.79 -8.58 -11.78
N LEU A 292 -16.85 -9.13 -12.57
CA LEU A 292 -16.90 -9.07 -14.02
C LEU A 292 -18.19 -9.69 -14.57
N ILE A 293 -18.60 -10.86 -14.06
CA ILE A 293 -19.82 -11.56 -14.48
C ILE A 293 -21.06 -10.68 -14.25
N ILE A 294 -21.26 -10.15 -13.04
CA ILE A 294 -22.43 -9.32 -12.73
C ILE A 294 -22.43 -8.02 -13.56
N MET A 295 -21.30 -7.34 -13.68
CA MET A 295 -21.21 -6.12 -14.48
C MET A 295 -21.44 -6.37 -15.98
N ALA A 296 -21.08 -7.56 -16.48
CA ALA A 296 -21.31 -7.94 -17.88
C ALA A 296 -22.80 -8.08 -18.20
N PHE A 297 -23.63 -8.57 -17.26
CA PHE A 297 -25.09 -8.59 -17.44
C PHE A 297 -25.65 -7.19 -17.69
N ASN A 298 -25.26 -6.21 -16.88
CA ASN A 298 -25.70 -4.83 -17.07
C ASN A 298 -25.17 -4.26 -18.40
N LYS A 299 -23.89 -4.46 -18.69
CA LYS A 299 -23.25 -3.95 -19.92
C LYS A 299 -23.89 -4.48 -21.20
N HIS A 300 -24.18 -5.78 -21.26
CA HIS A 300 -24.59 -6.46 -22.49
C HIS A 300 -26.09 -6.72 -22.60
N ARG A 301 -26.81 -6.79 -21.47
CA ARG A 301 -28.24 -7.11 -21.40
C ARG A 301 -29.10 -5.99 -20.79
N ASP A 302 -28.50 -4.93 -20.25
CA ASP A 302 -29.21 -3.82 -19.57
C ASP A 302 -30.07 -4.30 -18.38
N THR A 303 -29.67 -5.40 -17.73
CA THR A 303 -30.33 -5.99 -16.55
C THR A 303 -29.46 -5.87 -15.29
N LEU A 304 -30.06 -6.05 -14.11
CA LEU A 304 -29.35 -6.04 -12.82
C LEU A 304 -28.63 -4.71 -12.52
N LYS A 305 -29.24 -3.58 -12.87
CA LYS A 305 -28.63 -2.24 -12.73
C LYS A 305 -28.27 -1.89 -11.28
N GLY A 306 -29.18 -2.16 -10.34
CA GLY A 306 -28.96 -1.91 -8.92
C GLY A 306 -27.82 -2.76 -8.36
N ILE A 307 -27.82 -4.06 -8.65
CA ILE A 307 -26.78 -5.00 -8.22
C ILE A 307 -25.44 -4.65 -8.87
N SER A 308 -25.42 -4.31 -10.17
CA SER A 308 -24.21 -3.88 -10.87
C SER A 308 -23.59 -2.64 -10.25
N ASN A 309 -24.39 -1.68 -9.75
CA ASN A 309 -23.86 -0.50 -9.06
C ASN A 309 -23.23 -0.85 -7.70
N VAL A 310 -23.81 -1.81 -6.96
CA VAL A 310 -23.23 -2.32 -5.71
C VAL A 310 -21.90 -3.01 -6.00
N VAL A 311 -21.86 -3.90 -6.99
CA VAL A 311 -20.65 -4.61 -7.41
C VAL A 311 -19.56 -3.64 -7.87
N GLU A 312 -19.91 -2.62 -8.66
CA GLU A 312 -18.96 -1.57 -9.07
C GLU A 312 -18.39 -0.85 -7.83
N ALA A 313 -19.24 -0.48 -6.87
CA ALA A 313 -18.81 0.20 -5.66
C ALA A 313 -17.91 -0.68 -4.77
N THR A 314 -18.24 -1.96 -4.58
CA THR A 314 -17.38 -2.94 -3.89
C THR A 314 -16.05 -3.09 -4.60
N SER A 315 -16.05 -3.31 -5.92
CA SER A 315 -14.82 -3.56 -6.70
C SER A 315 -13.80 -2.41 -6.60
N LYS A 316 -14.26 -1.16 -6.45
CA LYS A 316 -13.42 0.00 -6.21
C LYS A 316 -12.77 -0.03 -4.84
N GLU A 317 -13.50 -0.43 -3.80
CA GLU A 317 -12.97 -0.55 -2.45
C GLU A 317 -11.99 -1.74 -2.34
N GLU A 318 -12.30 -2.90 -2.91
CA GLU A 318 -11.37 -4.06 -2.94
C GLU A 318 -10.07 -3.73 -3.71
N GLN A 319 -10.16 -2.93 -4.78
CA GLN A 319 -8.96 -2.46 -5.49
C GLN A 319 -8.08 -1.58 -4.59
N ILE A 320 -8.70 -0.68 -3.81
CA ILE A 320 -8.01 0.17 -2.82
C ILE A 320 -7.37 -0.70 -1.73
N HIS A 321 -8.07 -1.73 -1.24
CA HIS A 321 -7.58 -2.63 -0.20
C HIS A 321 -6.32 -3.39 -0.63
N GLY A 322 -6.36 -4.07 -1.78
CA GLY A 322 -5.17 -4.78 -2.24
C GLY A 322 -4.04 -3.85 -2.68
N ASN A 323 -4.33 -2.63 -3.17
CA ASN A 323 -3.28 -1.63 -3.44
C ASN A 323 -2.53 -1.23 -2.17
N PHE A 324 -3.25 -1.03 -1.06
CA PHE A 324 -2.64 -0.78 0.24
C PHE A 324 -1.77 -1.95 0.68
N GLY A 325 -2.27 -3.17 0.53
CA GLY A 325 -1.51 -4.39 0.81
C GLY A 325 -0.19 -4.48 0.01
N ILE A 326 -0.24 -4.19 -1.29
CA ILE A 326 0.95 -4.13 -2.17
C ILE A 326 1.95 -3.07 -1.66
N GLU A 327 1.47 -1.87 -1.29
CA GLU A 327 2.33 -0.80 -0.77
C GLU A 327 3.02 -1.23 0.55
N ILE A 328 2.27 -1.85 1.45
CA ILE A 328 2.80 -2.41 2.70
C ILE A 328 3.88 -3.47 2.43
N ILE A 329 3.66 -4.40 1.49
CA ILE A 329 4.65 -5.41 1.13
C ILE A 329 5.90 -4.77 0.52
N ASN A 330 5.76 -3.78 -0.36
CA ASN A 330 6.90 -3.07 -0.93
C ASN A 330 7.71 -2.32 0.13
N ILE A 331 7.05 -1.76 1.14
CA ILE A 331 7.71 -1.18 2.32
C ILE A 331 8.47 -2.25 3.11
N ILE A 332 7.83 -3.38 3.44
CA ILE A 332 8.45 -4.48 4.20
C ILE A 332 9.66 -5.02 3.44
N LYS A 333 9.54 -5.23 2.12
CA LYS A 333 10.62 -5.68 1.24
C LYS A 333 11.80 -4.71 1.20
N LYS A 334 11.53 -3.40 1.24
CA LYS A 334 12.58 -2.38 1.32
C LYS A 334 13.29 -2.37 2.67
N GLU A 335 12.57 -2.63 3.76
CA GLU A 335 13.11 -2.64 5.11
C GLU A 335 13.87 -3.94 5.44
N ASN A 336 13.39 -5.07 4.90
CA ASN A 336 13.83 -6.45 5.14
C ASN A 336 14.02 -7.24 3.82
N PRO A 337 14.98 -6.84 2.95
CA PRO A 337 15.13 -7.45 1.62
C PRO A 337 15.51 -8.94 1.65
N SER A 338 16.11 -9.41 2.75
CA SER A 338 16.50 -10.82 2.90
C SER A 338 15.33 -11.79 2.99
N TRP A 339 14.12 -11.33 3.35
CA TRP A 339 12.91 -12.17 3.41
C TRP A 339 12.32 -12.46 2.02
N PHE A 340 12.72 -11.70 1.00
CA PHE A 340 12.14 -11.77 -0.35
C PHE A 340 13.16 -12.32 -1.35
N ASP A 341 13.71 -13.48 -1.01
CA ASP A 341 14.67 -14.19 -1.85
C ASP A 341 13.99 -15.01 -2.96
N GLU A 342 14.78 -15.80 -3.68
CA GLU A 342 14.29 -16.63 -4.79
C GLU A 342 13.38 -17.76 -4.31
N GLU A 343 13.62 -18.31 -3.12
CA GLU A 343 12.79 -19.37 -2.53
C GLU A 343 11.39 -18.83 -2.18
N HIS A 344 11.33 -17.67 -1.53
CA HIS A 344 10.07 -16.98 -1.26
C HIS A 344 9.32 -16.65 -2.56
N ASN A 345 10.01 -16.15 -3.60
CA ASN A 345 9.37 -15.86 -4.88
C ASN A 345 8.76 -17.12 -5.53
N HIS A 346 9.46 -18.26 -5.49
CA HIS A 346 8.93 -19.53 -5.96
C HIS A 346 7.73 -20.02 -5.14
N HIS A 347 7.74 -19.80 -3.83
CA HIS A 347 6.60 -20.10 -2.97
C HIS A 347 5.36 -19.28 -3.39
N VAL A 348 5.50 -17.95 -3.52
CA VAL A 348 4.41 -17.07 -3.96
C VAL A 348 3.87 -17.46 -5.34
N GLN A 349 4.74 -17.82 -6.28
CA GLN A 349 4.33 -18.32 -7.60
C GLN A 349 3.55 -19.65 -7.51
N THR A 350 3.90 -20.52 -6.56
CA THR A 350 3.17 -21.78 -6.33
C THR A 350 1.77 -21.49 -5.78
N MET A 351 1.66 -20.61 -4.79
CA MET A 351 0.37 -20.18 -4.24
C MET A 351 -0.50 -19.48 -5.31
N CYS A 352 0.13 -18.71 -6.21
CA CYS A 352 -0.55 -18.08 -7.34
C CYS A 352 -1.17 -19.11 -8.30
N ARG A 353 -0.49 -20.24 -8.58
CA ARG A 353 -1.07 -21.33 -9.39
C ARG A 353 -2.26 -21.97 -8.69
N GLN A 354 -2.14 -22.22 -7.38
CA GLN A 354 -3.23 -22.80 -6.60
C GLN A 354 -4.46 -21.89 -6.57
N ALA A 355 -4.26 -20.57 -6.41
CA ALA A 355 -5.34 -19.58 -6.50
C ALA A 355 -6.03 -19.61 -7.87
N TYR A 356 -5.26 -19.65 -8.96
CA TYR A 356 -5.81 -19.79 -10.31
C TYR A 356 -6.62 -21.08 -10.49
N GLU A 357 -6.11 -22.22 -10.02
CA GLU A 357 -6.80 -23.51 -10.13
C GLU A 357 -8.13 -23.51 -9.36
N ALA A 358 -8.14 -22.97 -8.13
CA ALA A 358 -9.34 -22.87 -7.32
C ALA A 358 -10.38 -21.94 -7.96
N GLU A 359 -9.99 -20.73 -8.38
CA GLU A 359 -10.91 -19.81 -9.05
C GLU A 359 -11.40 -20.35 -10.40
N SER A 360 -10.55 -21.08 -11.15
CA SER A 360 -10.98 -21.74 -12.39
C SER A 360 -12.12 -22.75 -12.16
N LYS A 361 -12.05 -23.53 -11.07
CA LYS A 361 -13.11 -24.47 -10.68
C LYS A 361 -14.37 -23.75 -10.21
N ILE A 362 -14.24 -22.59 -9.58
CA ILE A 362 -15.37 -21.74 -9.22
C ILE A 362 -16.07 -21.24 -10.49
N ILE A 363 -15.32 -20.84 -11.52
CA ILE A 363 -15.90 -20.48 -12.81
C ILE A 363 -16.62 -21.66 -13.47
N ASP A 364 -16.06 -22.87 -13.41
CA ASP A 364 -16.76 -24.09 -13.86
C ASP A 364 -18.10 -24.29 -13.15
N TRP A 365 -18.12 -24.13 -11.82
CA TRP A 365 -19.33 -24.28 -11.03
C TRP A 365 -20.36 -23.16 -11.29
N ILE A 366 -19.91 -21.91 -11.47
CA ILE A 366 -20.80 -20.80 -11.81
C ILE A 366 -21.57 -21.10 -13.11
N PHE A 367 -20.90 -21.67 -14.11
CA PHE A 367 -21.49 -21.98 -15.42
C PHE A 367 -21.94 -23.44 -15.56
N GLU A 368 -22.25 -24.14 -14.47
CA GLU A 368 -22.60 -25.57 -14.52
C GLU A 368 -23.86 -25.88 -15.37
N GLN A 369 -24.77 -24.91 -15.53
CA GLN A 369 -25.96 -25.01 -16.38
C GLN A 369 -25.75 -24.49 -17.82
N GLY A 370 -24.57 -23.93 -18.13
CA GLY A 370 -24.23 -23.38 -19.43
C GLY A 370 -23.48 -22.06 -19.36
N GLU A 371 -22.73 -21.77 -20.42
CA GLU A 371 -21.99 -20.51 -20.57
C GLU A 371 -22.88 -19.37 -21.05
N LEU A 372 -22.42 -18.13 -20.81
CA LEU A 372 -23.03 -16.91 -21.33
C LEU A 372 -22.45 -16.59 -22.71
N ASP A 373 -23.31 -16.34 -23.69
CA ASP A 373 -22.90 -16.00 -25.06
C ASP A 373 -22.10 -14.69 -25.16
N PHE A 374 -22.39 -13.73 -24.28
CA PHE A 374 -21.71 -12.43 -24.21
C PHE A 374 -20.50 -12.39 -23.27
N LEU A 375 -20.27 -13.45 -22.47
CA LEU A 375 -19.10 -13.56 -21.60
C LEU A 375 -18.67 -15.03 -21.47
N PRO A 376 -18.03 -15.58 -22.52
CA PRO A 376 -17.60 -16.98 -22.51
C PRO A 376 -16.55 -17.26 -21.42
N LYS A 377 -16.49 -18.50 -20.93
CA LYS A 377 -15.64 -18.88 -19.80
C LYS A 377 -14.16 -18.58 -20.04
N ASN A 378 -13.67 -18.76 -21.26
CA ASN A 378 -12.27 -18.52 -21.62
C ASN A 378 -11.85 -17.05 -21.42
N VAL A 379 -12.74 -16.09 -21.68
CA VAL A 379 -12.48 -14.65 -21.44
C VAL A 379 -12.25 -14.41 -19.95
N ILE A 380 -13.08 -15.00 -19.10
CA ILE A 380 -12.99 -14.87 -17.64
C ILE A 380 -11.70 -15.50 -17.11
N LEU A 381 -11.32 -16.68 -17.63
CA LEU A 381 -10.08 -17.34 -17.23
C LEU A 381 -8.85 -16.53 -17.63
N GLU A 382 -8.83 -15.92 -18.82
CA GLU A 382 -7.75 -15.01 -19.22
C GLU A 382 -7.71 -13.76 -18.35
N PHE A 383 -8.86 -13.18 -18.03
CA PHE A 383 -8.97 -12.07 -17.08
C PHE A 383 -8.34 -12.41 -15.72
N ILE A 384 -8.63 -13.58 -15.14
CA ILE A 384 -8.03 -14.04 -13.88
C ILE A 384 -6.50 -14.16 -14.01
N LYS A 385 -5.99 -14.77 -15.09
CA LYS A 385 -4.54 -14.89 -15.34
C LYS A 385 -3.87 -13.52 -15.37
N ASN A 386 -4.46 -12.56 -16.09
CA ASN A 386 -3.91 -11.21 -16.21
C ASN A 386 -3.87 -10.50 -14.85
N ARG A 387 -4.95 -10.58 -14.05
CA ARG A 387 -4.95 -10.01 -12.69
C ARG A 387 -3.88 -10.64 -11.80
N LEU A 388 -3.76 -11.97 -11.78
CA LEU A 388 -2.71 -12.67 -11.03
C LEU A 388 -1.30 -12.26 -11.48
N ASN A 389 -1.05 -12.17 -12.79
CA ASN A 389 0.22 -11.69 -13.33
C ASN A 389 0.52 -10.25 -12.91
N ASN A 390 -0.48 -9.37 -12.90
CA ASN A 390 -0.32 -7.98 -12.48
C ASN A 390 -0.05 -7.88 -10.97
N SER A 391 -0.71 -8.70 -10.16
CA SER A 391 -0.42 -8.87 -8.73
C SER A 391 1.05 -9.26 -8.50
N LEU A 392 1.57 -10.28 -9.21
CA LEU A 392 2.98 -10.68 -9.11
C LEU A 392 3.94 -9.56 -9.53
N LYS A 393 3.67 -8.90 -10.67
CA LYS A 393 4.49 -7.80 -11.18
C LYS A 393 4.55 -6.62 -10.19
N SER A 394 3.45 -6.32 -9.50
CA SER A 394 3.34 -5.19 -8.56
C SER A 394 4.31 -5.26 -7.37
N ILE A 395 4.77 -6.48 -7.03
CA ILE A 395 5.76 -6.74 -5.98
C ILE A 395 7.12 -7.19 -6.55
N GLY A 396 7.30 -7.10 -7.87
CA GLY A 396 8.54 -7.43 -8.57
C GLY A 396 8.80 -8.93 -8.72
N ILE A 397 7.76 -9.76 -8.77
CA ILE A 397 7.85 -11.19 -9.09
C ILE A 397 7.48 -11.41 -10.56
N ASN A 398 8.19 -12.31 -11.23
CA ASN A 398 7.91 -12.63 -12.63
C ASN A 398 6.53 -13.28 -12.78
N PRO A 399 5.75 -12.90 -13.82
CA PRO A 399 4.47 -13.53 -14.13
C PRO A 399 4.65 -15.02 -14.46
N ILE A 400 3.57 -15.80 -14.30
CA ILE A 400 3.61 -17.26 -14.45
C ILE A 400 2.62 -17.80 -15.48
N PHE A 401 1.73 -16.95 -15.98
CA PHE A 401 0.75 -17.30 -17.01
C PHE A 401 1.07 -16.55 -18.30
N ASP A 402 1.02 -17.26 -19.42
CA ASP A 402 0.88 -16.62 -20.72
C ASP A 402 -0.59 -16.25 -20.93
N THR A 403 -0.83 -15.04 -21.45
CA THR A 403 -2.17 -14.50 -21.67
C THR A 403 -2.47 -14.33 -23.16
N ASP A 404 -3.73 -14.55 -23.56
CA ASP A 404 -4.22 -14.23 -24.90
C ASP A 404 -4.79 -12.81 -24.95
N GLU A 405 -4.03 -11.90 -25.55
CA GLU A 405 -4.39 -10.48 -25.71
C GLU A 405 -5.75 -10.27 -26.40
N LYS A 406 -6.18 -11.17 -27.29
CA LYS A 406 -7.47 -11.01 -27.96
C LYS A 406 -8.64 -11.26 -27.01
N LEU A 407 -8.52 -12.29 -26.16
CA LEU A 407 -9.54 -12.61 -25.17
C LEU A 407 -9.54 -11.58 -24.03
N LEU A 408 -8.37 -11.08 -23.62
CA LEU A 408 -8.28 -10.02 -22.63
C LEU A 408 -9.02 -8.75 -23.06
N ALA A 409 -8.87 -8.36 -24.32
CA ALA A 409 -9.51 -7.17 -24.88
C ALA A 409 -11.06 -7.20 -24.76
N GLU A 410 -11.67 -8.37 -24.65
CA GLU A 410 -13.13 -8.51 -24.43
C GLU A 410 -13.55 -8.10 -23.01
N SER A 411 -12.61 -8.08 -22.06
CA SER A 411 -12.81 -7.71 -20.65
C SER A 411 -12.23 -6.33 -20.25
N ASP A 412 -11.48 -5.65 -21.14
CA ASP A 412 -10.79 -4.37 -20.84
C ASP A 412 -11.73 -3.27 -20.31
N TRP A 413 -12.98 -3.28 -20.75
CA TRP A 413 -13.99 -2.31 -20.30
C TRP A 413 -14.22 -2.34 -18.79
N PHE A 414 -13.95 -3.46 -18.14
CA PHE A 414 -14.14 -3.60 -16.70
C PHE A 414 -13.10 -2.77 -15.93
N ASP A 415 -11.84 -2.81 -16.35
CA ASP A 415 -10.79 -1.99 -15.75
C ASP A 415 -11.04 -0.49 -15.99
N ASP A 416 -11.61 -0.12 -17.15
CA ASP A 416 -12.01 1.27 -17.43
C ASP A 416 -13.07 1.79 -16.45
N GLU A 417 -14.05 0.97 -16.07
CA GLU A 417 -15.11 1.31 -15.10
C GLU A 417 -14.58 1.41 -13.66
N ILE A 418 -13.63 0.55 -13.28
CA ILE A 418 -13.03 0.54 -11.94
C ILE A 418 -12.00 1.65 -11.77
N ILE A 419 -11.08 1.79 -12.72
CA ILE A 419 -9.95 2.73 -12.63
C ILE A 419 -10.40 4.16 -13.02
N GLY A 420 -11.48 4.29 -13.79
CA GLY A 420 -12.10 5.57 -14.10
C GLY A 420 -11.19 6.51 -14.90
N THR A 421 -10.92 6.17 -16.17
CA THR A 421 -10.21 6.97 -17.19
C THR A 421 -8.82 7.50 -16.79
N LYS A 422 -7.76 6.88 -17.33
CA LYS A 422 -6.39 7.39 -17.58
C LYS A 422 -5.82 8.46 -16.63
N HIS A 423 -4.84 8.02 -15.83
CA HIS A 423 -3.76 8.81 -15.20
C HIS A 423 -4.15 10.04 -14.35
N GLY A 424 -4.17 9.84 -13.03
CA GLY A 424 -3.91 10.91 -12.05
C GLY A 424 -4.85 10.95 -10.84
N ASP A 425 -6.06 10.38 -10.96
CA ASP A 425 -7.17 10.69 -10.05
C ASP A 425 -7.88 9.46 -9.45
N PHE A 426 -7.22 8.29 -9.38
CA PHE A 426 -7.80 7.06 -8.80
C PHE A 426 -8.35 7.30 -7.37
N PHE A 427 -7.68 8.16 -6.60
CA PHE A 427 -8.02 8.49 -5.21
C PHE A 427 -9.07 9.61 -5.03
N VAL A 428 -9.49 10.26 -6.12
CA VAL A 428 -10.28 11.52 -6.04
C VAL A 428 -11.70 11.35 -6.61
N LYS A 429 -11.96 10.30 -7.41
CA LYS A 429 -13.26 10.14 -8.07
C LYS A 429 -14.29 9.45 -7.18
N ARG A 430 -15.36 10.20 -6.90
CA ARG A 430 -16.65 9.66 -6.42
C ARG A 430 -17.40 9.03 -7.59
N SER A 431 -18.12 7.92 -7.37
CA SER A 431 -19.05 7.43 -8.40
C SER A 431 -20.13 8.48 -8.63
N VAL A 432 -20.18 9.01 -9.86
CA VAL A 432 -21.03 10.16 -10.23
C VAL A 432 -22.35 9.71 -10.86
N ASN A 433 -22.54 8.41 -11.10
CA ASN A 433 -23.58 7.92 -12.02
C ASN A 433 -24.83 7.29 -11.36
N TYR A 434 -24.91 7.19 -10.03
CA TYR A 434 -26.14 6.71 -9.37
C TYR A 434 -26.84 7.81 -8.53
N ASN A 435 -28.17 7.84 -8.63
CA ASN A 435 -28.99 8.85 -7.98
C ASN A 435 -29.23 8.46 -6.51
N LYS A 436 -28.53 9.09 -5.56
CA LYS A 436 -28.67 8.89 -4.10
C LYS A 436 -30.07 9.21 -3.50
N ARG A 437 -31.10 9.42 -4.33
CA ARG A 437 -32.46 9.83 -3.90
C ARG A 437 -33.55 8.79 -4.15
N SER A 438 -33.21 7.55 -4.50
CA SER A 438 -34.16 6.44 -4.51
C SER A 438 -34.24 5.76 -3.14
N LYS A 439 -35.45 5.53 -2.62
CA LYS A 439 -35.64 4.66 -1.44
C LYS A 439 -35.35 3.21 -1.85
N SER A 440 -34.54 2.52 -1.07
CA SER A 440 -34.33 1.06 -1.19
C SER A 440 -35.56 0.29 -0.69
N VAL A 441 -35.71 -0.96 -1.15
CA VAL A 441 -36.83 -1.86 -0.87
C VAL A 441 -36.39 -2.92 0.15
N THR A 442 -37.25 -3.24 1.12
CA THR A 442 -36.99 -4.25 2.16
C THR A 442 -37.73 -5.55 1.86
N SER A 443 -37.35 -6.66 2.51
CA SER A 443 -38.09 -7.93 2.37
C SER A 443 -39.55 -7.81 2.81
N ALA A 444 -39.84 -6.99 3.81
CA ALA A 444 -41.20 -6.67 4.25
C ALA A 444 -42.04 -5.88 3.24
N ASP A 445 -41.43 -5.27 2.23
CA ASP A 445 -42.15 -4.61 1.13
C ASP A 445 -42.53 -5.60 0.01
N LEU A 446 -41.95 -6.80 0.00
CA LEU A 446 -42.06 -7.81 -1.06
C LEU A 446 -42.98 -8.99 -0.69
N PHE A 447 -43.26 -9.18 0.60
CA PHE A 447 -44.12 -10.22 1.19
C PHE A 447 -45.16 -9.59 2.11
#